data_AF-A0A380FAL4-F1
#
_entry.id   AF-A0A380FAL4-F1
#
_cell.length_a   1.000
_cell.length_b   1.000
_cell.length_c   1.000
_cell.angle_alpha   90.00
_cell.angle_beta   90.00
_cell.angle_gamma   90.00
#
_symmetry.space_group_name_H-M   'P 1'
#
loop_
_entity.id
_entity.type
_entity.pdbx_description
1 polymer ?
#
loop_
_entity_poly.entity_id
_entity_poly.type
_entity_poly.pdbx_seq_one_letter_code
_entity_poly.pdbx_strand_id
1 'polypeptide(L)'
;MYFFAVFGGASLYLQSNHIAKISSFNTETATFAVLEHFPFGFTLSILTIIVVAIFFITSADSATYVLGMLTSRGSLNPTGFIKVSWGVILAFFAIIMFYTGGMQSIQNLMIITALPFSLIIILMIISFF
;
A
#
# COMPACT_ATOMS: atom_id res chain seq x y z
N MET A 1 -9.30 10.68 9.24
CA MET A 1 -9.00 12.12 9.41
C MET A 1 -7.79 12.35 10.32
N TYR A 2 -7.74 11.75 11.52
CA TYR A 2 -6.64 11.95 12.48
C TYR A 2 -5.24 11.68 11.92
N PHE A 3 -5.05 10.62 11.13
CA PHE A 3 -3.76 10.33 10.50
C PHE A 3 -3.24 11.51 9.66
N PHE A 4 -4.05 11.99 8.72
CA PHE A 4 -3.68 13.12 7.85
C PHE A 4 -3.51 14.42 8.64
N ALA A 5 -4.34 14.66 9.66
CA ALA A 5 -4.20 15.84 10.51
C ALA A 5 -2.86 15.85 11.28
N VAL A 6 -2.45 14.71 11.85
CA VAL A 6 -1.21 14.60 12.63
C VAL A 6 0.02 14.58 11.72
N PHE A 7 0.12 13.62 10.79
CA PHE A 7 1.32 13.47 9.95
C PHE A 7 1.42 14.56 8.87
N GLY A 8 0.30 14.93 8.24
CA GLY A 8 0.27 16.01 7.27
C GLY A 8 0.42 17.38 7.91
N GLY A 9 -0.17 17.60 9.09
CA GLY A 9 0.05 18.82 9.87
C GLY A 9 1.51 18.97 10.32
N ALA A 10 2.13 17.89 10.79
CA ALA A 10 3.53 17.88 11.20
C ALA A 10 4.50 18.17 10.03
N SER A 11 4.29 17.57 8.85
CA SER A 11 5.13 17.83 7.68
C SER A 11 4.99 19.27 7.19
N LEU A 12 3.77 19.79 7.14
CA LEU A 12 3.49 21.19 6.78
C LEU A 12 4.11 22.17 7.79
N TYR A 13 4.04 21.86 9.09
CA TYR A 13 4.68 22.67 10.13
C TYR A 13 6.19 22.78 9.91
N LEU A 14 6.88 21.66 9.66
CA LEU A 14 8.33 21.65 9.41
C LEU A 14 8.71 22.41 8.13
N GLN A 15 7.91 22.27 7.07
CA GLN A 15 8.11 22.93 5.79
C GLN A 15 7.88 24.45 5.88
N SER A 16 6.79 24.87 6.54
CA SER A 16 6.37 26.26 6.66
C SER A 16 7.31 27.09 7.54
N ASN A 17 7.82 26.48 8.61
CA ASN A 17 8.79 27.13 9.50
C ASN A 17 10.24 27.05 9.01
N HIS A 18 10.49 26.55 7.79
CA HIS A 18 11.83 26.36 7.22
C HIS A 18 12.77 25.47 8.07
N ILE A 19 12.22 24.63 8.94
CA ILE A 19 12.99 23.71 9.81
C ILE A 19 13.54 22.55 8.96
N ALA A 20 12.72 22.04 8.04
CA ALA A 20 13.09 20.94 7.16
C ALA A 20 12.41 21.06 5.80
N LYS A 21 13.12 20.71 4.73
CA LYS A 21 12.56 20.69 3.38
C LYS A 21 11.96 19.32 3.08
N ILE A 22 10.83 19.00 3.71
CA ILE A 22 10.18 17.69 3.56
C ILE A 22 9.83 17.39 2.10
N SER A 23 9.48 18.42 1.31
CA SER A 23 9.16 18.30 -0.12
C SER A 23 10.30 17.82 -1.03
N SER A 24 11.55 17.84 -0.57
CA SER A 24 12.68 17.30 -1.36
C SER A 24 12.95 15.82 -1.12
N PHE A 25 12.28 15.19 -0.15
CA PHE A 25 12.43 13.76 0.08
C PHE A 25 11.52 12.97 -0.85
N ASN A 26 11.98 11.78 -1.24
CA ASN A 26 11.15 10.83 -1.97
C ASN A 26 9.97 10.38 -1.09
N THR A 27 8.84 10.04 -1.71
CA THR A 27 7.60 9.71 -1.02
C THR A 27 7.76 8.54 -0.03
N GLU A 28 8.64 7.59 -0.34
CA GLU A 28 8.95 6.42 0.49
C GLU A 28 9.71 6.79 1.78
N THR A 29 10.42 7.93 1.77
CA THR A 29 11.28 8.38 2.88
C THR A 29 10.73 9.58 3.64
N ALA A 30 9.76 10.30 3.07
CA ALA A 30 9.24 11.55 3.61
C ALA A 30 8.68 11.39 5.03
N THR A 31 8.01 10.27 5.34
CA THR A 31 7.49 10.02 6.70
C THR A 31 8.61 9.91 7.73
N PHE A 32 9.72 9.24 7.38
CA PHE A 32 10.86 9.09 8.28
C PHE A 32 11.61 10.41 8.47
N ALA A 33 11.75 11.20 7.40
CA ALA A 33 12.31 12.54 7.47
C ALA A 33 11.52 13.45 8.41
N VAL A 34 10.18 13.35 8.41
CA VAL A 34 9.34 14.08 9.38
C VAL A 34 9.60 13.60 10.80
N LEU A 35 9.62 12.28 11.03
CA LEU A 35 9.80 11.69 12.36
C LEU A 35 11.15 12.04 12.99
N GLU A 36 12.21 12.20 12.19
CA GLU A 36 13.55 12.56 12.67
C GLU A 36 13.59 13.92 13.40
N HIS A 37 12.67 14.84 13.08
CA HIS A 37 12.56 16.14 13.73
C HIS A 37 11.73 16.15 15.03
N PHE A 38 11.22 14.99 15.46
CA PHE A 38 10.48 14.86 16.71
C PHE A 38 11.29 14.07 17.76
N PRO A 39 11.02 14.29 19.07
CA PRO A 39 11.66 13.50 20.11
C PRO A 39 11.39 12.02 19.89
N PHE A 40 12.42 11.19 20.10
CA PHE A 40 12.40 9.74 19.82
C PHE A 40 12.22 9.37 18.33
N GLY A 41 12.57 10.24 17.38
CA GLY A 41 12.43 9.99 15.94
C GLY A 41 12.98 8.66 15.44
N PHE A 42 14.15 8.23 15.95
CA PHE A 42 14.72 6.91 15.62
C PHE A 42 13.83 5.75 16.09
N THR A 43 13.39 5.76 17.36
CA THR A 43 12.49 4.73 17.91
C THR A 43 11.15 4.71 17.19
N LEU A 44 10.58 5.88 16.89
CA LEU A 44 9.34 6.02 16.12
C LEU A 44 9.48 5.50 14.69
N SER A 45 10.64 5.67 14.07
CA SER A 45 10.94 5.15 12.74
C SER A 45 10.98 3.62 12.73
N ILE A 46 11.64 3.01 13.73
CA ILE A 46 11.64 1.55 13.89
C ILE A 46 10.22 1.02 14.10
N LEU A 47 9.45 1.67 14.98
CA LEU A 47 8.06 1.30 15.22
C LEU A 47 7.23 1.40 13.93
N THR A 48 7.44 2.46 13.15
CA THR A 48 6.76 2.67 11.87
C THR A 48 7.07 1.55 10.88
N ILE A 49 8.33 1.10 10.79
CA ILE A 49 8.73 -0.04 9.95
C ILE A 49 7.99 -1.31 10.40
N ILE A 50 7.92 -1.59 11.69
CA ILE A 50 7.20 -2.76 12.24
C ILE A 50 5.71 -2.69 11.87
N VAL A 51 5.07 -1.52 12.06
CA VAL A 51 3.66 -1.33 11.72
C VAL A 51 3.43 -1.56 10.22
N VAL A 52 4.25 -0.97 9.35
CA VAL A 52 4.16 -1.18 7.90
C VAL A 52 4.33 -2.65 7.54
N ALA A 53 5.27 -3.37 8.17
CA ALA A 53 5.47 -4.80 7.93
C ALA A 53 4.24 -5.63 8.32
N ILE A 54 3.63 -5.37 9.48
CA ILE A 54 2.41 -6.07 9.93
C ILE A 54 1.25 -5.80 8.96
N PHE A 55 1.05 -4.54 8.56
CA PHE A 55 0.02 -4.17 7.59
C PHE A 55 0.25 -4.85 6.23
N PHE A 56 1.50 -4.89 5.77
CA PHE A 56 1.86 -5.56 4.52
C PHE A 56 1.55 -7.06 4.59
N ILE A 57 1.96 -7.76 5.65
CA ILE A 57 1.70 -9.20 5.82
C ILE A 57 0.20 -9.49 5.88
N THR A 58 -0.55 -8.73 6.67
CA THR A 58 -1.99 -8.92 6.84
C THR A 58 -2.77 -8.64 5.55
N SER A 59 -2.34 -7.60 4.81
CA SER A 59 -2.92 -7.26 3.51
C SER A 59 -2.62 -8.31 2.45
N ALA A 60 -1.38 -8.83 2.41
CA ALA A 60 -0.99 -9.89 1.50
C ALA A 60 -1.73 -11.20 1.78
N ASP A 61 -1.92 -11.58 3.04
CA ASP A 61 -2.71 -12.77 3.40
C ASP A 61 -4.17 -12.62 2.93
N SER A 62 -4.79 -11.46 3.18
CA SER A 62 -6.16 -11.18 2.72
C SER A 62 -6.28 -11.22 1.18
N ALA A 63 -5.31 -10.66 0.47
CA ALA A 63 -5.30 -10.65 -1.00
C ALA A 63 -5.15 -12.07 -1.59
N THR A 64 -4.20 -12.86 -1.08
CA THR A 64 -3.98 -14.24 -1.54
C THR A 64 -5.14 -15.17 -1.19
N TYR A 65 -5.83 -14.91 -0.08
CA TYR A 65 -7.06 -15.62 0.28
C TYR A 65 -8.17 -15.34 -0.73
N VAL A 66 -8.46 -14.08 -1.06
CA VAL A 66 -9.49 -13.71 -2.05
C VAL A 66 -9.18 -14.30 -3.44
N LEU A 67 -7.93 -14.16 -3.90
CA LEU A 67 -7.50 -14.77 -5.17
C LEU A 67 -7.63 -16.30 -5.15
N GLY A 68 -7.30 -16.93 -4.01
CA GLY A 68 -7.47 -18.36 -3.80
C GLY A 68 -8.93 -18.79 -3.89
N MET A 69 -9.86 -18.05 -3.28
CA MET A 69 -11.29 -18.33 -3.38
C MET A 69 -11.79 -18.22 -4.82
N LEU A 70 -11.43 -17.12 -5.52
CA LEU A 70 -11.84 -16.86 -6.90
C LEU A 70 -11.33 -17.94 -7.87
N THR A 71 -10.13 -18.49 -7.61
CA THR A 71 -9.52 -19.55 -8.43
C THR A 71 -9.88 -20.97 -8.00
N SER A 72 -10.56 -21.13 -6.86
CA SER A 72 -11.02 -22.42 -6.33
C SER A 72 -12.54 -22.59 -6.50
N ARG A 73 -13.11 -22.06 -7.59
CA ARG A 73 -14.57 -22.09 -7.86
C ARG A 73 -15.43 -21.50 -6.72
N GLY A 74 -14.92 -20.49 -6.02
CA GLY A 74 -15.62 -19.86 -4.90
C GLY A 74 -15.53 -20.62 -3.58
N SER A 75 -14.62 -21.60 -3.45
CA SER A 75 -14.39 -22.27 -2.16
C SER A 75 -13.96 -21.26 -1.09
N LEU A 76 -14.71 -21.22 0.03
CA LEU A 76 -14.39 -20.40 1.21
C LEU A 76 -13.15 -20.92 1.97
N ASN A 77 -12.68 -22.13 1.66
CA ASN A 77 -11.47 -22.70 2.26
C ASN A 77 -10.49 -23.10 1.14
N PRO A 78 -9.86 -22.13 0.45
CA PRO A 78 -8.85 -22.43 -0.56
C PRO A 78 -7.66 -23.10 0.11
N THR A 79 -7.07 -24.10 -0.56
CA THR A 79 -5.94 -24.85 -0.01
C THR A 79 -4.71 -23.95 0.16
N GLY A 80 -3.85 -24.27 1.14
CA GLY A 80 -2.65 -23.50 1.41
C GLY A 80 -1.74 -23.33 0.19
N PHE A 81 -1.65 -24.37 -0.66
CA PHE A 81 -0.86 -24.34 -1.90
C PHE A 81 -1.33 -23.25 -2.88
N ILE A 82 -2.65 -23.08 -3.05
CA ILE A 82 -3.21 -22.06 -3.94
C ILE A 82 -2.88 -20.66 -3.41
N LYS A 83 -3.04 -20.42 -2.11
CA LYS A 83 -2.68 -19.13 -1.50
C LYS A 83 -1.20 -18.79 -1.68
N VAL A 84 -0.31 -19.78 -1.45
CA VAL A 84 1.14 -19.60 -1.64
C VAL A 84 1.48 -19.30 -3.10
N SER A 85 0.86 -20.00 -4.06
CA SER A 85 1.09 -19.73 -5.49
C SER A 85 0.74 -18.29 -5.88
N TRP A 86 -0.39 -17.78 -5.40
CA TRP A 86 -0.78 -16.38 -5.62
C TRP A 86 0.15 -15.40 -4.94
N GLY A 87 0.61 -15.70 -3.72
CA GLY A 87 1.60 -14.89 -3.02
C GLY A 87 2.91 -14.77 -3.80
N VAL A 88 3.39 -15.87 -4.37
CA VAL A 88 4.61 -15.90 -5.20
C VAL A 88 4.41 -15.09 -6.49
N ILE A 89 3.27 -15.24 -7.18
CA ILE A 89 2.96 -14.47 -8.39
C ILE A 89 2.92 -12.97 -8.09
N LEU A 90 2.26 -12.56 -7.01
CA LEU A 90 2.20 -11.15 -6.59
C LEU A 90 3.59 -10.59 -6.24
N ALA A 91 4.43 -11.37 -5.56
CA ALA A 91 5.80 -10.97 -5.25
C ALA A 91 6.66 -10.79 -6.50
N PHE A 92 6.59 -11.73 -7.46
CA PHE A 92 7.28 -11.60 -8.74
C PHE A 92 6.82 -10.37 -9.51
N PHE A 93 5.51 -10.15 -9.55
CA PHE A 93 4.95 -8.99 -10.22
C PHE A 93 5.41 -7.67 -9.60
N ALA A 94 5.46 -7.59 -8.26
CA ALA A 94 5.99 -6.43 -7.55
C ALA A 94 7.47 -6.18 -7.88
N ILE A 95 8.31 -7.23 -7.92
CA ILE A 95 9.73 -7.12 -8.28
C ILE A 95 9.90 -6.59 -9.71
N ILE A 96 9.15 -7.14 -10.66
CA ILE A 96 9.20 -6.72 -12.07
C ILE A 96 8.80 -5.25 -12.19
N MET A 97 7.70 -4.86 -11.55
CA MET A 97 7.21 -3.47 -11.59
C MET A 97 8.19 -2.48 -10.96
N PHE A 98 8.83 -2.88 -9.86
CA PHE A 98 9.86 -2.06 -9.23
C PHE A 98 11.04 -1.84 -10.17
N TYR A 99 11.48 -2.89 -10.88
CA TYR A 99 12.58 -2.84 -11.83
C TYR A 99 12.26 -2.01 -13.09
N THR A 100 11.03 -2.08 -13.62
CA THR A 100 10.67 -1.43 -14.89
C THR A 100 10.48 0.09 -14.78
N GLY A 101 10.04 0.59 -13.63
CA GLY A 101 9.79 2.04 -13.49
C GLY A 101 9.44 2.51 -12.09
N GLY A 102 9.77 1.72 -11.06
CA GLY A 102 9.58 2.11 -9.65
C GLY A 102 8.16 2.53 -9.30
N MET A 103 8.05 3.55 -8.45
CA MET A 103 6.76 4.05 -7.94
C MET A 103 5.79 4.50 -9.05
N GLN A 104 6.30 5.15 -10.10
CA GLN A 104 5.47 5.62 -11.21
C GLN A 104 4.85 4.45 -11.97
N SER A 105 5.60 3.37 -12.17
CA SER A 105 5.09 2.15 -12.84
C SER A 105 3.92 1.54 -12.06
N ILE A 106 4.07 1.44 -10.73
CA ILE A 106 3.01 0.92 -9.86
C ILE A 106 1.77 1.82 -9.90
N GLN A 107 1.95 3.14 -9.85
CA GLN A 107 0.82 4.11 -9.95
C GLN A 107 0.07 4.00 -11.28
N ASN A 108 0.80 3.94 -12.40
CA ASN A 108 0.18 3.83 -13.72
C ASN A 108 -0.63 2.54 -13.85
N LEU A 109 -0.07 1.41 -13.37
CA LEU A 109 -0.77 0.14 -13.37
C LEU A 109 -2.04 0.19 -12.52
N MET A 110 -2.00 0.80 -11.33
CA MET A 110 -3.20 0.97 -10.49
C MET A 110 -4.30 1.70 -11.26
N ILE A 111 -3.98 2.76 -12.01
CA ILE A 111 -4.97 3.49 -12.82
C ILE A 111 -5.54 2.62 -13.94
N ILE A 112 -4.67 1.93 -14.69
CA ILE A 112 -5.07 1.09 -15.83
C ILE A 112 -5.95 -0.08 -15.37
N THR A 113 -5.63 -0.69 -14.23
CA THR A 113 -6.39 -1.82 -13.66
C THR A 113 -7.68 -1.39 -12.98
N ALA A 114 -7.72 -0.20 -12.35
CA ALA A 114 -8.92 0.32 -11.71
C ALA A 114 -10.03 0.67 -12.71
N LEU A 115 -9.68 1.14 -13.91
CA LEU A 115 -10.65 1.54 -14.94
C LEU A 115 -11.63 0.41 -15.35
N PRO A 116 -11.20 -0.77 -15.81
CA PRO A 116 -12.13 -1.85 -16.15
C PRO A 116 -12.91 -2.35 -14.92
N PHE A 117 -12.27 -2.38 -13.74
CA PHE A 117 -12.95 -2.81 -12.51
C PHE A 117 -14.04 -1.81 -12.09
N SER A 118 -13.86 -0.51 -12.35
CA SER A 118 -14.89 0.50 -12.09
C SER A 118 -16.17 0.26 -12.89
N LEU A 119 -16.06 -0.22 -14.14
CA LEU A 119 -17.21 -0.61 -14.95
C LEU A 119 -17.92 -1.82 -14.35
N ILE A 120 -17.17 -2.81 -13.84
CA ILE A 120 -17.75 -3.97 -13.16
C ILE A 120 -18.53 -3.53 -11.92
N ILE A 121 -17.99 -2.59 -11.12
CA ILE A 121 -18.69 -2.06 -9.95
C ILE A 121 -20.00 -1.37 -10.36
N ILE A 122 -20.00 -0.57 -11.43
CA ILE A 122 -21.22 0.08 -11.93
C ILE A 122 -22.27 -0.97 -12.34
N LEU A 123 -21.85 -2.02 -13.04
CA LEU A 123 -22.74 -3.13 -13.40
C LEU A 123 -23.27 -3.88 -12.18
N MET A 124 -22.44 -4.07 -11.14
CA MET A 124 -22.88 -4.66 -9.88
C MET A 124 -23.91 -3.80 -9.17
N ILE A 125 -23.76 -2.48 -9.17
CA ILE A 125 -24.75 -1.55 -8.61
C ILE A 125 -26.07 -1.69 -9.36
N ILE A 126 -26.05 -1.69 -10.70
CA ILE A 126 -27.25 -1.86 -11.53
C ILE A 126 -27.90 -3.23 -11.28
N SER A 127 -27.11 -4.30 -11.15
CA SER A 127 -27.62 -5.65 -10.88
C SER A 127 -28.17 -5.85 -9.46
N PHE A 128 -27.78 -4.98 -8.52
CA PHE A 128 -28.25 -5.05 -7.14
C PHE A 128 -29.66 -4.46 -6.96
N PHE A 129 -30.05 -3.53 -7.85
CA PHE A 129 -31.40 -2.97 -7.93
C PHE A 129 -32.30 -3.83 -8.82
#